data_AF-A0A1Y4NFL5-F1
#
_entry.id   AF-A0A1Y4NFL5-F1
#
_cell.length_a   1.000
_cell.length_b   1.000
_cell.length_c   1.000
_cell.angle_alpha   90.00
_cell.angle_beta   90.00
_cell.angle_gamma   90.00
#
_symmetry.space_group_name_H-M   'P 1'
#
loop_
_entity.id
_entity.type
_entity.pdbx_description
1 polymer ?
#
loop_
_entity_poly.entity_id
_entity_poly.type
_entity_poly.pdbx_seq_one_letter_code
_entity_poly.pdbx_strand_id
1 'polypeptide(L)'
;MNCELFSIRGNQEEINRLNQNLGAIVAGLAKLDIQILFKTEIDRSTSKIEEAIINSVNDQSSPEIIIIANAIDETCGADFQSVFSKIIYNWETRYKNSLPIQDRNKQFHVKVFTIDNLGCGQNGYCFTIYNTRIIVLPSETLAKKNIVNLIFEATTCALNKFRGSNLLFPNGFDFSNDNQKPAEETHSTENNEIYSTSEPEPTDEEQESVDIISSTEEENTIPKDIEFIPEPLSKKEEKKLKKAEKKKNKKGFFRRNFPCKGDRPLEIVRKSVILVAFVTIVICAAMIVNEVVILPAQNEKRQNEIQNIFYNKPTANTEIQDETEETEETSETEPEEISYNWDALKEINDEIIGWISIDNTVIDYPVLSHEGDEPGTTNPYYLTHNYADQWDSYGSIFTDPTSYGGLDTKNIVLHGHHMNDGSMFGNLTYYGTGFADGNGTPNVNLDFYKSAPIVHFNTPEWNADWKIIAVIHTNALESHGEFFNYLAGNFSSDDEFLDFVYDVRERSIIDTDVTVNEDDQLITLSTCTYEFENFRTAVIARRVRPDEDPTVNVDNASVNTDMVWPDVYYWTYGGTKPEDKSFSEAYADGEISWYDGDLYSSES
;
A
#
# COMPACT_ATOMS: atom_id res chain seq x y z
N MET A 1 19.85 -22.54 -1.62
CA MET A 1 20.21 -21.16 -1.23
C MET A 1 21.68 -21.04 -0.88
N ASN A 2 22.46 -20.37 -1.74
CA ASN A 2 23.85 -19.99 -1.46
C ASN A 2 23.91 -18.87 -0.42
N CYS A 3 24.71 -19.04 0.63
CA CYS A 3 24.80 -18.13 1.76
C CYS A 3 26.20 -17.55 1.96
N GLU A 4 26.27 -16.25 2.26
CA GLU A 4 27.46 -15.65 2.88
C GLU A 4 27.18 -15.27 4.34
N LEU A 5 28.06 -15.70 5.25
CA LEU A 5 27.94 -15.45 6.68
C LEU A 5 28.90 -14.32 7.10
N PHE A 6 28.34 -13.17 7.43
CA PHE A 6 29.05 -12.02 7.94
C PHE A 6 29.09 -12.02 9.48
N SER A 7 30.21 -11.57 10.05
CA SER A 7 30.31 -11.28 11.48
C SER A 7 31.01 -9.95 11.72
N ILE A 8 30.36 -9.06 12.47
CA ILE A 8 30.89 -7.73 12.77
C ILE A 8 32.01 -7.80 13.82
N ARG A 9 33.10 -7.06 13.57
CA ARG A 9 34.23 -6.89 14.49
C ARG A 9 33.84 -6.01 15.67
N GLY A 10 33.30 -6.64 16.71
CA GLY A 10 32.98 -6.04 18.01
C GLY A 10 33.64 -6.82 19.15
N ASN A 11 32.92 -7.81 19.69
CA ASN A 11 33.42 -8.65 20.78
C ASN A 11 34.19 -9.87 20.24
N GLN A 12 35.50 -9.93 20.52
CA GLN A 12 36.36 -11.03 20.08
C GLN A 12 35.92 -12.40 20.63
N GLU A 13 35.29 -12.46 21.81
CA GLU A 13 34.78 -13.72 22.34
C GLU A 13 33.57 -14.25 21.54
N GLU A 14 32.66 -13.37 21.11
CA GLU A 14 31.50 -13.75 20.30
C GLU A 14 31.93 -14.21 18.90
N ILE A 15 32.96 -13.58 18.33
CA ILE A 15 33.59 -14.02 17.06
C ILE A 15 34.25 -15.39 17.25
N ASN A 16 34.96 -15.60 18.36
CA ASN A 16 35.56 -16.90 18.67
C ASN A 16 34.49 -17.98 18.87
N ARG A 17 33.39 -17.69 19.56
CA ARG A 17 32.25 -18.61 19.73
C ARG A 17 31.55 -18.92 18.40
N LEU A 18 31.34 -17.93 17.54
CA LEU A 18 30.83 -18.15 16.18
C LEU A 18 31.75 -19.08 15.38
N ASN A 19 33.06 -18.84 15.39
CA ASN A 19 34.06 -19.65 14.69
C ASN A 19 34.10 -21.09 15.24
N GLN A 20 34.06 -21.28 16.56
CA GLN A 20 34.03 -22.61 17.19
C GLN A 20 32.77 -23.41 16.83
N ASN A 21 31.63 -22.74 16.63
CA ASN A 21 30.35 -23.38 16.33
C ASN A 21 30.01 -23.43 14.83
N LEU A 22 30.91 -22.99 13.95
CA LEU A 22 30.64 -22.88 12.50
C LEU A 22 30.15 -24.20 11.88
N GLY A 23 30.72 -25.35 12.29
CA GLY A 23 30.25 -26.66 11.82
C GLY A 23 28.81 -27.00 12.22
N ALA A 24 28.37 -26.57 13.41
CA ALA A 24 26.99 -26.74 13.87
C ALA A 24 26.04 -25.75 13.17
N ILE A 25 26.51 -24.54 12.85
CA ILE A 25 25.75 -23.54 12.07
C ILE A 25 25.53 -24.05 10.64
N VAL A 26 26.57 -24.57 9.98
CA VAL A 26 26.46 -25.20 8.65
C VAL A 26 25.48 -26.37 8.68
N ALA A 27 25.59 -27.29 9.65
CA ALA A 27 24.68 -28.42 9.79
C ALA A 27 23.24 -28.02 10.16
N GLY A 28 23.04 -26.86 10.79
CA GLY A 28 21.73 -26.29 11.07
C GLY A 28 21.10 -25.70 9.82
N LEU A 29 21.80 -24.80 9.13
CA LEU A 29 21.33 -24.13 7.91
C LEU A 29 21.11 -25.08 6.73
N ALA A 30 21.88 -26.17 6.65
CA ALA A 30 21.66 -27.22 5.66
C ALA A 30 20.27 -27.88 5.78
N LYS A 31 19.60 -27.82 6.94
CA LYS A 31 18.20 -28.30 7.12
C LYS A 31 17.14 -27.33 6.55
N LEU A 32 17.57 -26.15 6.12
CA LEU A 32 16.74 -25.12 5.47
C LEU A 32 17.16 -24.94 4.00
N ASP A 33 17.86 -25.92 3.43
CA ASP A 33 18.45 -25.89 2.08
C ASP A 33 19.40 -24.69 1.83
N ILE A 34 20.07 -24.25 2.90
CA ILE A 34 21.05 -23.17 2.88
C ILE A 34 22.48 -23.72 3.00
N GLN A 35 23.32 -23.40 2.03
CA GLN A 35 24.74 -23.74 2.00
C GLN A 35 25.59 -22.48 2.22
N ILE A 36 26.37 -22.42 3.30
CA ILE A 36 27.36 -21.35 3.49
C ILE A 36 28.53 -21.56 2.51
N LEU A 37 28.75 -20.57 1.63
CA LEU A 37 29.90 -20.50 0.73
C LEU A 37 31.11 -19.87 1.43
N PHE A 38 30.90 -18.72 2.08
CA PHE A 38 31.96 -17.92 2.69
C PHE A 38 31.57 -17.42 4.09
N LYS A 39 32.58 -17.22 4.94
CA LYS A 39 32.44 -16.54 6.24
C LYS A 39 33.42 -15.36 6.29
N THR A 40 32.89 -14.15 6.43
CA THR A 40 33.66 -12.90 6.27
C THR A 40 33.55 -12.04 7.53
N GLU A 41 34.69 -11.49 7.99
CA GLU A 41 34.75 -10.61 9.16
C GLU A 41 34.83 -9.15 8.74
N ILE A 42 33.83 -8.35 9.11
CA ILE A 42 33.67 -6.97 8.63
C ILE A 42 33.97 -6.01 9.77
N ASP A 43 34.62 -4.89 9.45
CA ASP A 43 34.75 -3.76 10.38
C ASP A 43 33.37 -3.19 10.74
N ARG A 44 33.24 -2.65 11.96
CA ARG A 44 31.99 -2.10 12.47
C ARG A 44 31.56 -0.77 11.82
N SER A 45 32.44 -0.11 11.05
CA SER A 45 32.10 1.08 10.29
C SER A 45 30.93 0.83 9.32
N THR A 46 29.91 1.69 9.36
CA THR A 46 28.78 1.67 8.40
C THR A 46 29.25 1.57 6.96
N SER A 47 30.27 2.33 6.56
CA SER A 47 30.81 2.31 5.20
C SER A 47 31.45 0.98 4.81
N LYS A 48 31.96 0.20 5.78
CA LYS A 48 32.55 -1.12 5.53
C LYS A 48 31.49 -2.22 5.49
N ILE A 49 30.40 -2.05 6.22
CA ILE A 49 29.20 -2.90 6.13
C ILE A 49 28.51 -2.67 4.78
N GLU A 50 28.32 -1.41 4.36
CA GLU A 50 27.83 -1.02 3.03
C GLU A 50 28.68 -1.65 1.92
N GLU A 51 30.00 -1.39 1.92
CA GLU A 51 30.94 -1.92 0.92
C GLU A 51 30.93 -3.45 0.83
N ALA A 52 30.89 -4.15 1.96
CA ALA A 52 30.84 -5.61 1.99
C ALA A 52 29.53 -6.17 1.42
N ILE A 53 28.38 -5.65 1.84
CA ILE A 53 27.06 -6.08 1.32
C ILE A 53 26.99 -5.82 -0.19
N ILE A 54 27.38 -4.62 -0.64
CA ILE A 54 27.33 -4.24 -2.06
C ILE A 54 28.26 -5.12 -2.91
N ASN A 55 29.45 -5.48 -2.41
CA ASN A 55 30.36 -6.35 -3.14
C ASN A 55 29.80 -7.77 -3.28
N SER A 56 29.28 -8.38 -2.22
CA SER A 56 28.68 -9.72 -2.28
C SER A 56 27.44 -9.77 -3.18
N VAL A 57 26.60 -8.74 -3.12
CA VAL A 57 25.38 -8.63 -3.93
C VAL A 57 25.68 -8.46 -5.43
N ASN A 58 26.82 -7.86 -5.79
CA ASN A 58 27.23 -7.65 -7.19
C ASN A 58 28.19 -8.72 -7.75
N ASP A 59 28.56 -9.75 -6.97
CA ASP A 59 29.40 -10.85 -7.44
C ASP A 59 28.61 -11.75 -8.42
N GLN A 60 29.22 -12.23 -9.51
CA GLN A 60 28.56 -13.15 -10.45
C GLN A 60 28.21 -14.52 -9.85
N SER A 61 28.71 -14.83 -8.66
CA SER A 61 28.35 -15.99 -7.85
C SER A 61 27.30 -15.70 -6.76
N SER A 62 26.63 -14.53 -6.83
CA SER A 62 25.65 -13.96 -5.88
C SER A 62 25.10 -14.92 -4.81
N PRO A 63 25.33 -14.65 -3.51
CA PRO A 63 24.61 -15.35 -2.46
C PRO A 63 23.13 -14.97 -2.50
N GLU A 64 22.24 -15.97 -2.51
CA GLU A 64 20.79 -15.76 -2.40
C GLU A 64 20.37 -15.30 -0.99
N ILE A 65 21.26 -15.46 -0.01
CA ILE A 65 21.06 -15.06 1.38
C ILE A 65 22.37 -14.59 2.05
N ILE A 66 22.34 -13.46 2.73
CA ILE A 66 23.43 -12.93 3.56
C ILE A 66 22.96 -12.90 5.01
N ILE A 67 23.71 -13.51 5.92
CA ILE A 67 23.41 -13.51 7.36
C ILE A 67 24.48 -12.70 8.08
N ILE A 68 24.08 -11.61 8.76
CA ILE A 68 24.96 -10.72 9.50
C ILE A 68 24.82 -10.98 11.00
N ALA A 69 25.69 -11.82 11.53
CA ALA A 69 25.77 -12.16 12.95
C ALA A 69 26.49 -11.07 13.79
N ASN A 70 26.07 -10.96 15.05
CA ASN A 70 26.60 -10.01 16.04
C ASN A 70 26.55 -8.54 15.57
N ALA A 71 25.51 -8.17 14.82
CA ALA A 71 25.39 -6.84 14.24
C ALA A 71 24.83 -5.82 15.26
N ILE A 72 23.78 -6.19 15.99
CA ILE A 72 23.14 -5.32 17.00
C ILE A 72 23.67 -5.68 18.39
N ASP A 73 24.46 -4.79 19.02
CA ASP A 73 24.96 -4.94 20.39
C ASP A 73 24.59 -3.75 21.28
N GLU A 74 24.95 -3.79 22.58
CA GLU A 74 24.67 -2.71 23.55
C GLU A 74 25.26 -1.34 23.17
N THR A 75 26.30 -1.32 22.34
CA THR A 75 26.95 -0.13 21.80
C THR A 75 26.36 0.35 20.46
N CYS A 76 25.48 -0.42 19.83
CA CYS A 76 24.70 -0.04 18.62
C CYS A 76 23.39 0.72 18.93
N GLY A 77 23.19 1.16 20.18
CA GLY A 77 21.90 1.54 20.75
C GLY A 77 21.00 2.41 19.84
N ALA A 78 19.79 1.89 19.55
CA ALA A 78 18.70 2.48 18.77
C ALA A 78 18.98 2.89 17.31
N ASP A 79 20.24 3.13 16.92
CA ASP A 79 20.59 3.73 15.62
C ASP A 79 20.84 2.68 14.52
N PHE A 80 20.68 1.39 14.81
CA PHE A 80 20.90 0.32 13.80
C PHE A 80 19.86 0.36 12.66
N GLN A 81 18.63 0.80 12.95
CA GLN A 81 17.63 1.08 11.93
C GLN A 81 18.07 2.26 11.04
N SER A 82 18.67 3.30 11.63
CA SER A 82 19.24 4.46 10.93
C SER A 82 20.46 4.10 10.08
N VAL A 83 21.31 3.16 10.54
CA VAL A 83 22.37 2.56 9.72
C VAL A 83 21.76 1.94 8.46
N PHE A 84 20.78 1.03 8.57
CA PHE A 84 20.18 0.40 7.39
C PHE A 84 19.33 1.35 6.55
N SER A 85 18.57 2.28 7.14
CA SER A 85 17.89 3.35 6.39
C SER A 85 18.89 4.20 5.60
N LYS A 86 20.12 4.37 6.08
CA LYS A 86 21.20 5.05 5.36
C LYS A 86 21.80 4.18 4.25
N ILE A 87 21.95 2.86 4.46
CA ILE A 87 22.31 1.92 3.37
C ILE A 87 21.26 1.98 2.27
N ILE A 88 19.96 1.92 2.61
CA ILE A 88 18.82 1.98 1.68
C ILE A 88 18.79 3.32 0.95
N TYR A 89 18.87 4.45 1.66
CA TYR A 89 18.94 5.77 1.05
C TYR A 89 20.15 5.94 0.12
N ASN A 90 21.33 5.46 0.53
CA ASN A 90 22.54 5.48 -0.31
C ASN A 90 22.36 4.57 -1.54
N TRP A 91 21.68 3.43 -1.39
CA TRP A 91 21.37 2.51 -2.48
C TRP A 91 20.51 3.18 -3.55
N GLU A 92 19.36 3.72 -3.13
CA GLU A 92 18.37 4.41 -3.97
C GLU A 92 18.95 5.64 -4.68
N THR A 93 19.75 6.44 -3.97
CA THR A 93 20.25 7.73 -4.51
C THR A 93 21.59 7.65 -5.23
N ARG A 94 22.50 6.77 -4.81
CA ARG A 94 23.90 6.75 -5.26
C ARG A 94 24.25 5.54 -6.11
N TYR A 95 23.78 4.35 -5.74
CA TYR A 95 24.19 3.10 -6.40
C TYR A 95 23.27 2.73 -7.57
N LYS A 96 21.95 2.98 -7.47
CA LYS A 96 21.00 2.85 -8.60
C LYS A 96 21.52 3.52 -9.88
N ASN A 97 22.10 4.71 -9.76
CA ASN A 97 22.64 5.50 -10.87
C ASN A 97 23.96 4.97 -11.47
N SER A 98 24.60 3.97 -10.86
CA SER A 98 25.83 3.34 -11.35
C SER A 98 25.60 2.08 -12.19
N LEU A 99 24.37 1.58 -12.22
CA LEU A 99 23.99 0.33 -12.89
C LEU A 99 23.83 0.49 -14.41
N PRO A 100 23.84 -0.60 -15.21
CA PRO A 100 23.30 -0.60 -16.56
C PRO A 100 21.85 -0.09 -16.58
N ILE A 101 21.44 0.66 -17.59
CA ILE A 101 20.13 1.35 -17.63
C ILE A 101 18.95 0.38 -17.45
N GLN A 102 19.02 -0.79 -18.10
CA GLN A 102 18.07 -1.90 -17.97
C GLN A 102 17.84 -2.42 -16.53
N ASP A 103 18.79 -2.20 -15.61
CA ASP A 103 18.69 -2.62 -14.21
C ASP A 103 18.32 -1.46 -13.27
N ARG A 104 18.19 -0.23 -13.78
CA ARG A 104 17.76 0.95 -13.00
C ARG A 104 16.24 1.03 -12.84
N ASN A 105 15.49 0.44 -13.77
CA ASN A 105 14.04 0.57 -13.85
C ASN A 105 13.29 -0.50 -13.04
N LYS A 106 13.98 -1.57 -12.61
CA LYS A 106 13.44 -2.54 -11.66
C LYS A 106 13.20 -1.84 -10.32
N GLN A 107 11.94 -1.60 -9.96
CA GLN A 107 11.58 -0.96 -8.69
C GLN A 107 11.76 -1.93 -7.52
N PHE A 108 12.92 -1.87 -6.86
CA PHE A 108 13.18 -2.66 -5.66
C PHE A 108 12.65 -1.95 -4.41
N HIS A 109 11.44 -2.27 -3.96
CA HIS A 109 10.91 -1.80 -2.69
C HIS A 109 11.64 -2.48 -1.51
N VAL A 110 12.69 -1.84 -0.98
CA VAL A 110 13.45 -2.37 0.17
C VAL A 110 12.65 -2.20 1.47
N LYS A 111 11.73 -3.13 1.73
CA LYS A 111 10.94 -3.17 2.96
C LYS A 111 11.68 -3.94 4.05
N VAL A 112 11.94 -3.27 5.18
CA VAL A 112 12.57 -3.88 6.35
C VAL A 112 11.52 -4.51 7.26
N PHE A 113 11.63 -5.81 7.47
CA PHE A 113 10.79 -6.56 8.40
C PHE A 113 11.57 -6.84 9.68
N THR A 114 10.92 -6.62 10.82
CA THR A 114 11.43 -7.03 12.13
C THR A 114 11.38 -8.55 12.26
N ILE A 115 12.39 -9.18 12.86
CA ILE A 115 12.35 -10.58 13.29
C ILE A 115 12.17 -10.58 14.81
N ASP A 116 10.93 -10.70 15.23
CA ASP A 116 10.55 -10.65 16.64
C ASP A 116 10.90 -11.97 17.37
N ASN A 117 11.02 -11.90 18.69
CA ASN A 117 11.24 -13.06 19.58
C ASN A 117 12.58 -13.81 19.43
N LEU A 118 13.69 -13.09 19.20
CA LEU A 118 15.04 -13.70 19.19
C LEU A 118 15.65 -13.94 20.59
N GLY A 119 14.90 -13.64 21.66
CA GLY A 119 15.34 -13.76 23.05
C GLY A 119 15.49 -12.40 23.74
N CYS A 120 15.16 -12.33 25.04
CA CYS A 120 15.29 -11.13 25.88
C CYS A 120 14.73 -9.81 25.28
N GLY A 121 13.61 -9.90 24.54
CA GLY A 121 12.97 -8.75 23.89
C GLY A 121 13.81 -8.13 22.77
N GLN A 122 14.79 -8.86 22.25
CA GLN A 122 15.62 -8.45 21.12
C GLN A 122 15.01 -8.91 19.81
N ASN A 123 15.13 -8.02 18.82
CA ASN A 123 14.65 -8.23 17.47
C ASN A 123 15.83 -8.30 16.50
N GLY A 124 15.72 -9.18 15.51
CA GLY A 124 16.53 -9.10 14.29
C GLY A 124 15.81 -8.27 13.23
N TYR A 125 16.38 -8.18 12.04
CA TYR A 125 15.74 -7.56 10.87
C TYR A 125 16.02 -8.37 9.61
N CYS A 126 15.12 -8.32 8.63
CA CYS A 126 15.37 -8.88 7.31
C CYS A 126 14.74 -8.03 6.19
N PHE A 127 15.38 -8.03 5.01
CA PHE A 127 15.01 -7.27 3.81
C PHE A 127 15.71 -7.87 2.57
N THR A 128 15.44 -7.37 1.37
CA THR A 128 16.19 -7.71 0.14
C THR A 128 16.98 -6.53 -0.40
N ILE A 129 18.08 -6.82 -1.11
CA ILE A 129 18.67 -5.94 -2.11
C ILE A 129 18.83 -6.77 -3.39
N TYR A 130 18.25 -6.29 -4.51
CA TYR A 130 17.89 -7.14 -5.65
C TYR A 130 17.21 -8.45 -5.17
N ASN A 131 17.78 -9.61 -5.51
CA ASN A 131 17.29 -10.93 -5.15
C ASN A 131 18.07 -11.54 -3.97
N THR A 132 18.97 -10.78 -3.34
CA THR A 132 19.72 -11.24 -2.15
C THR A 132 18.94 -10.93 -0.88
N ARG A 133 18.51 -11.97 -0.16
CA ARG A 133 17.90 -11.81 1.17
C ARG A 133 18.97 -11.44 2.18
N ILE A 134 18.75 -10.41 2.99
CA ILE A 134 19.68 -10.00 4.05
C ILE A 134 18.99 -10.19 5.40
N ILE A 135 19.69 -10.87 6.32
CA ILE A 135 19.24 -11.13 7.69
C ILE A 135 20.25 -10.52 8.65
N VAL A 136 19.77 -9.75 9.62
CA VAL A 136 20.59 -8.98 10.57
C VAL A 136 20.24 -9.43 11.98
N LEU A 137 21.24 -9.87 12.74
CA LEU A 137 21.05 -10.50 14.05
C LEU A 137 21.63 -9.64 15.19
N PRO A 138 20.99 -9.67 16.37
CA PRO A 138 21.62 -9.17 17.58
C PRO A 138 22.80 -10.04 18.00
N SER A 139 23.63 -9.54 18.91
CA SER A 139 24.70 -10.33 19.51
C SER A 139 24.14 -11.39 20.47
N GLU A 140 24.87 -12.50 20.58
CA GLU A 140 24.58 -13.60 21.50
C GLU A 140 24.42 -13.09 22.96
N THR A 141 25.23 -12.11 23.37
CA THR A 141 25.10 -11.47 24.70
C THR A 141 23.79 -10.72 24.87
N LEU A 142 23.36 -9.96 23.85
CA LEU A 142 22.17 -9.11 23.92
C LEU A 142 20.87 -9.95 23.89
N ALA A 143 20.82 -10.97 23.02
CA ALA A 143 19.71 -11.93 22.94
C ALA A 143 19.72 -12.97 24.09
N LYS A 144 20.84 -13.08 24.82
CA LYS A 144 21.12 -14.14 25.83
C LYS A 144 20.85 -15.55 25.30
N LYS A 145 21.20 -15.79 24.04
CA LYS A 145 20.82 -16.99 23.28
C LYS A 145 22.00 -17.50 22.49
N ASN A 146 22.27 -18.81 22.59
CA ASN A 146 23.37 -19.45 21.89
C ASN A 146 23.36 -19.11 20.39
N ILE A 147 24.52 -18.71 19.86
CA ILE A 147 24.66 -18.22 18.48
C ILE A 147 24.15 -19.18 17.40
N VAL A 148 24.21 -20.51 17.63
CA VAL A 148 23.70 -21.52 16.68
C VAL A 148 22.16 -21.46 16.60
N ASN A 149 21.50 -21.47 17.76
CA ASN A 149 20.04 -21.38 17.84
C ASN A 149 19.55 -20.01 17.35
N LEU A 150 20.28 -18.94 17.69
CA LEU A 150 19.97 -17.58 17.26
C LEU A 150 20.00 -17.46 15.72
N ILE A 151 21.04 -17.98 15.05
CA ILE A 151 21.12 -17.99 13.59
C ILE A 151 20.01 -18.86 12.99
N PHE A 152 19.82 -20.09 13.48
CA PHE A 152 18.85 -21.03 12.91
C PHE A 152 17.40 -20.54 13.03
N GLU A 153 16.98 -20.09 14.21
CA GLU A 153 15.62 -19.59 14.43
C GLU A 153 15.37 -18.28 13.69
N ALA A 154 16.31 -17.33 13.71
CA ALA A 154 16.15 -16.07 12.98
C ALA A 154 16.08 -16.30 11.47
N THR A 155 16.86 -17.25 10.94
CA THR A 155 16.79 -17.63 9.52
C THR A 155 15.44 -18.27 9.18
N THR A 156 14.94 -19.16 10.02
CA THR A 156 13.61 -19.78 9.86
C THR A 156 12.50 -18.72 9.86
N CYS A 157 12.52 -17.80 10.83
CA CYS A 157 11.55 -16.71 10.93
C CYS A 157 11.65 -15.74 9.73
N ALA A 158 12.87 -15.39 9.30
CA ALA A 158 13.08 -14.53 8.13
C ALA A 158 12.55 -15.18 6.85
N LEU A 159 12.87 -16.45 6.58
CA LEU A 159 12.35 -17.18 5.41
C LEU A 159 10.82 -17.23 5.40
N ASN A 160 10.18 -17.40 6.56
CA ASN A 160 8.72 -17.35 6.67
C ASN A 160 8.17 -15.93 6.43
N LYS A 161 8.82 -14.87 6.96
CA LYS A 161 8.41 -13.48 6.66
C LYS A 161 8.61 -13.12 5.19
N PHE A 162 9.68 -13.58 4.55
CA PHE A 162 9.86 -13.42 3.10
C PHE A 162 8.75 -14.15 2.33
N ARG A 163 8.53 -15.45 2.55
CA ARG A 163 7.46 -16.22 1.90
C ARG A 163 6.08 -15.58 2.05
N GLY A 164 5.72 -15.11 3.25
CA GLY A 164 4.46 -14.41 3.49
C GLY A 164 4.39 -13.01 2.86
N SER A 165 5.53 -12.40 2.53
CA SER A 165 5.59 -11.10 1.84
C SER A 165 5.50 -11.23 0.32
N ASN A 166 5.79 -12.40 -0.27
CA ASN A 166 5.66 -12.61 -1.72
C ASN A 166 4.22 -12.39 -2.22
N LEU A 167 3.21 -12.67 -1.38
CA LEU A 167 1.79 -12.37 -1.66
C LEU A 167 1.46 -10.86 -1.72
N LEU A 168 2.30 -10.01 -1.15
CA LEU A 168 2.09 -8.55 -1.08
C LEU A 168 3.10 -7.76 -1.92
N PHE A 169 4.21 -8.39 -2.31
CA PHE A 169 5.33 -7.80 -3.05
C PHE A 169 5.95 -8.83 -4.00
N PRO A 170 5.22 -9.31 -5.03
CA PRO A 170 5.71 -10.37 -5.92
C PRO A 170 7.08 -10.02 -6.54
N ASN A 171 7.26 -8.78 -6.99
CA ASN A 171 8.52 -8.32 -7.59
C ASN A 171 9.58 -7.83 -6.57
N GLY A 172 9.37 -8.02 -5.26
CA GLY A 172 10.32 -7.64 -4.20
C GLY A 172 11.06 -8.81 -3.55
N PHE A 173 10.51 -10.03 -3.64
CA PHE A 173 10.96 -11.20 -2.87
C PHE A 173 10.71 -12.56 -3.56
N ASP A 174 10.40 -12.63 -4.85
CA ASP A 174 10.11 -13.94 -5.47
C ASP A 174 11.32 -14.89 -5.49
N PHE A 175 11.04 -16.18 -5.27
CA PHE A 175 12.04 -17.24 -5.31
C PHE A 175 11.54 -18.51 -5.98
N SER A 176 12.41 -18.98 -6.88
CA SER A 176 12.44 -20.26 -7.58
C SER A 176 11.47 -20.45 -8.75
N ASN A 177 11.99 -20.10 -9.92
CA ASN A 177 11.99 -21.05 -11.03
C ASN A 177 13.35 -21.77 -11.05
N ASP A 178 13.52 -22.81 -10.21
CA ASP A 178 14.16 -24.05 -10.65
C ASP A 178 13.97 -25.23 -9.67
N ASN A 179 13.86 -26.43 -10.24
CA ASN A 179 13.91 -27.77 -9.63
C ASN A 179 12.69 -28.37 -8.85
N GLN A 180 12.03 -29.29 -9.59
CA GLN A 180 11.58 -30.64 -9.20
C GLN A 180 10.11 -30.91 -8.80
N LYS A 181 9.44 -31.59 -9.77
CA LYS A 181 8.30 -32.52 -9.66
C LYS A 181 7.95 -33.06 -8.26
N PRO A 182 6.64 -33.14 -7.95
CA PRO A 182 6.05 -34.27 -7.23
C PRO A 182 5.82 -35.47 -8.19
N ALA A 183 6.01 -36.68 -7.68
CA ALA A 183 5.52 -37.91 -8.32
C ALA A 183 4.09 -38.22 -7.87
N GLU A 184 3.43 -39.12 -8.60
CA GLU A 184 2.11 -39.68 -8.28
C GLU A 184 2.11 -40.38 -6.90
N GLU A 185 1.01 -40.31 -6.15
CA GLU A 185 0.38 -41.52 -5.60
C GLU A 185 -1.10 -41.31 -5.22
N THR A 186 -1.81 -42.42 -5.03
CA THR A 186 -3.26 -42.54 -5.25
C THR A 186 -4.15 -42.56 -3.99
N HIS A 187 -5.45 -42.33 -4.19
CA HIS A 187 -6.54 -42.44 -3.21
C HIS A 187 -6.53 -43.65 -2.27
N SER A 188 -6.95 -43.42 -1.02
CA SER A 188 -8.04 -44.14 -0.31
C SER A 188 -8.40 -43.34 0.96
N THR A 189 -9.64 -42.86 1.16
CA THR A 189 -10.75 -43.54 1.89
C THR A 189 -10.32 -44.17 3.23
N GLU A 190 -10.99 -43.94 4.37
CA GLU A 190 -12.32 -43.37 4.66
C GLU A 190 -12.46 -43.09 6.17
N ASN A 191 -13.46 -42.28 6.58
CA ASN A 191 -14.14 -42.29 7.90
C ASN A 191 -13.35 -41.91 9.18
N ASN A 192 -13.98 -41.39 10.26
CA ASN A 192 -15.16 -40.54 10.45
C ASN A 192 -15.16 -40.08 11.95
N GLU A 193 -15.96 -39.06 12.31
CA GLU A 193 -16.41 -38.77 13.70
C GLU A 193 -15.37 -38.33 14.77
N ILE A 194 -15.72 -37.66 15.89
CA ILE A 194 -16.61 -36.51 16.15
C ILE A 194 -16.27 -35.94 17.56
N TYR A 195 -16.29 -34.61 17.72
CA TYR A 195 -16.48 -33.84 18.98
C TYR A 195 -15.58 -33.97 20.26
N SER A 196 -15.21 -32.77 20.77
CA SER A 196 -15.38 -32.28 22.16
C SER A 196 -14.28 -32.42 23.26
N THR A 197 -13.75 -31.24 23.63
CA THR A 197 -13.59 -30.68 25.01
C THR A 197 -12.63 -31.26 26.07
N SER A 198 -12.02 -30.28 26.77
CA SER A 198 -11.61 -30.22 28.19
C SER A 198 -10.35 -30.93 28.69
N GLU A 199 -9.47 -30.11 29.30
CA GLU A 199 -8.43 -30.49 30.28
C GLU A 199 -9.08 -31.07 31.56
N PRO A 200 -8.32 -31.80 32.40
CA PRO A 200 -7.70 -31.14 33.56
C PRO A 200 -6.32 -31.69 34.01
N GLU A 201 -5.85 -31.15 35.14
CA GLU A 201 -4.56 -31.27 35.85
C GLU A 201 -4.06 -32.68 36.26
N PRO A 202 -2.79 -32.79 36.74
CA PRO A 202 -2.30 -33.90 37.56
C PRO A 202 -1.97 -33.52 39.02
N THR A 203 -2.10 -34.51 39.90
CA THR A 203 -1.66 -34.55 41.31
C THR A 203 -0.65 -35.72 41.50
N ASP A 204 -0.02 -36.06 42.64
CA ASP A 204 -0.20 -35.75 44.08
C ASP A 204 1.17 -35.73 44.83
N GLU A 205 1.11 -35.30 46.10
CA GLU A 205 1.90 -35.64 47.33
C GLU A 205 3.25 -36.43 47.21
N GLU A 206 4.39 -35.99 47.78
CA GLU A 206 4.81 -35.72 49.19
C GLU A 206 5.21 -36.92 50.08
N GLN A 207 6.42 -36.85 50.68
CA GLN A 207 6.76 -37.51 51.96
C GLN A 207 8.01 -36.89 52.64
N GLU A 208 7.92 -36.66 53.96
CA GLU A 208 8.93 -35.98 54.80
C GLU A 208 10.05 -36.89 55.39
N SER A 209 11.14 -36.31 55.94
CA SER A 209 11.71 -36.75 57.24
C SER A 209 12.73 -35.77 57.89
N VAL A 210 12.26 -35.03 58.92
CA VAL A 210 12.81 -34.76 60.29
C VAL A 210 14.31 -34.46 60.57
N ASP A 211 14.52 -33.46 61.45
CA ASP A 211 15.77 -32.92 62.04
C ASP A 211 16.65 -33.85 62.93
N ILE A 212 17.89 -33.40 63.28
CA ILE A 212 18.36 -33.20 64.68
C ILE A 212 19.70 -32.40 64.81
N ILE A 213 19.60 -31.33 65.61
CA ILE A 213 20.54 -30.52 66.43
C ILE A 213 22.02 -30.98 66.66
N SER A 214 22.97 -30.03 66.62
CA SER A 214 24.15 -29.94 67.54
C SER A 214 24.74 -28.52 67.67
N SER A 215 25.30 -28.19 68.85
CA SER A 215 25.88 -26.91 69.35
C SER A 215 27.32 -26.63 68.81
N THR A 216 28.02 -25.47 69.03
CA THR A 216 28.21 -24.59 70.22
C THR A 216 28.58 -23.11 69.91
N GLU A 217 28.57 -22.26 70.97
CA GLU A 217 29.06 -20.86 71.10
C GLU A 217 30.61 -20.74 70.93
N GLU A 218 31.31 -19.60 70.81
CA GLU A 218 31.36 -18.28 71.50
C GLU A 218 31.96 -17.21 70.53
N GLU A 219 32.17 -15.90 70.79
CA GLU A 219 31.48 -14.78 71.47
C GLU A 219 32.10 -13.46 70.91
N ASN A 220 31.34 -12.36 70.73
CA ASN A 220 31.90 -11.00 70.94
C ASN A 220 30.81 -9.91 71.15
N THR A 221 30.98 -9.05 72.16
CA THR A 221 29.98 -8.05 72.61
C THR A 221 30.45 -6.60 72.46
N ILE A 222 29.61 -5.73 71.86
CA ILE A 222 29.70 -4.25 71.92
C ILE A 222 28.25 -3.69 72.02
N PRO A 223 27.96 -2.62 72.80
CA PRO A 223 26.69 -2.50 73.51
C PRO A 223 25.56 -1.70 72.81
N LYS A 224 24.37 -1.78 73.42
CA LYS A 224 23.12 -1.09 73.06
C LYS A 224 23.22 0.43 73.27
N ASP A 225 22.65 1.19 72.33
CA ASP A 225 22.14 2.55 72.59
C ASP A 225 20.77 2.78 71.89
N ILE A 226 19.77 3.01 72.74
CA ILE A 226 18.49 3.72 72.54
C ILE A 226 17.89 3.79 71.11
N GLU A 227 16.88 2.96 70.87
CA GLU A 227 16.01 3.03 69.70
C GLU A 227 14.94 4.14 69.87
N PHE A 228 15.03 5.22 69.08
CA PHE A 228 14.09 6.34 69.11
C PHE A 228 12.95 6.11 68.12
N ILE A 229 11.75 5.77 68.61
CA ILE A 229 10.54 5.63 67.80
C ILE A 229 9.97 7.04 67.53
N PRO A 230 9.95 7.54 66.28
CA PRO A 230 9.31 8.82 65.97
C PRO A 230 7.78 8.70 65.97
N GLU A 231 7.09 9.68 66.54
CA GLU A 231 5.62 9.75 66.56
C GLU A 231 5.01 9.82 65.14
N PRO A 232 3.77 9.31 64.95
CA PRO A 232 3.10 9.33 63.65
C PRO A 232 2.80 10.76 63.17
N LEU A 233 3.36 11.11 62.00
CA LEU A 233 3.21 12.42 61.37
C LEU A 233 1.74 12.82 61.16
N SER A 234 1.42 14.11 61.34
CA SER A 234 0.05 14.58 61.16
C SER A 234 -0.40 14.52 59.68
N LYS A 235 -1.70 14.34 59.44
CA LYS A 235 -2.30 14.37 58.08
C LYS A 235 -1.98 15.63 57.27
N LYS A 236 -1.58 16.73 57.93
CA LYS A 236 -1.16 18.00 57.31
C LYS A 236 0.30 17.94 56.84
N GLU A 237 1.14 17.19 57.53
CA GLU A 237 2.54 16.96 57.21
C GLU A 237 2.69 15.89 56.12
N GLU A 238 1.92 14.81 56.16
CA GLU A 238 1.85 13.85 55.04
C GLU A 238 1.45 14.54 53.71
N LYS A 239 0.43 15.41 53.74
CA LYS A 239 0.04 16.20 52.56
C LYS A 239 1.12 17.17 52.10
N LYS A 240 1.94 17.72 53.01
CA LYS A 240 3.12 18.51 52.65
C LYS A 240 4.23 17.65 52.04
N LEU A 241 4.51 16.47 52.61
CA LEU A 241 5.51 15.51 52.11
C LEU A 241 5.17 15.05 50.70
N LYS A 242 3.93 14.58 50.47
CA LYS A 242 3.45 14.15 49.14
C LYS A 242 3.46 15.29 48.10
N LYS A 243 3.21 16.55 48.50
CA LYS A 243 3.40 17.73 47.63
C LYS A 243 4.88 18.06 47.37
N ALA A 244 5.75 17.88 48.37
CA ALA A 244 7.19 18.09 48.24
C ALA A 244 7.81 17.04 47.32
N GLU A 245 7.45 15.77 47.45
CA GLU A 245 7.88 14.67 46.57
C GLU A 245 7.41 14.87 45.13
N LYS A 246 6.13 15.20 44.90
CA LYS A 246 5.66 15.57 43.54
C LYS A 246 6.44 16.76 42.95
N LYS A 247 6.83 17.75 43.76
CA LYS A 247 7.73 18.84 43.31
C LYS A 247 9.18 18.39 43.08
N LYS A 248 9.70 17.47 43.89
CA LYS A 248 11.07 16.93 43.79
C LYS A 248 11.22 16.05 42.53
N ASN A 249 10.25 15.17 42.27
CA ASN A 249 10.18 14.38 41.03
C ASN A 249 9.98 15.25 39.78
N LYS A 250 9.12 16.29 39.81
CA LYS A 250 9.04 17.24 38.69
C LYS A 250 10.38 17.94 38.44
N LYS A 251 11.07 18.43 39.48
CA LYS A 251 12.41 19.03 39.32
C LYS A 251 13.44 18.04 38.77
N GLY A 252 13.41 16.77 39.21
CA GLY A 252 14.28 15.72 38.69
C GLY A 252 14.05 15.41 37.22
N PHE A 253 12.79 15.25 36.80
CA PHE A 253 12.42 14.99 35.41
C PHE A 253 12.86 16.13 34.47
N PHE A 254 12.51 17.38 34.81
CA PHE A 254 12.90 18.54 33.98
C PHE A 254 14.42 18.67 33.86
N ARG A 255 15.17 18.50 34.96
CA ARG A 255 16.64 18.57 34.94
C ARG A 255 17.31 17.40 34.20
N ARG A 256 16.63 16.26 34.08
CA ARG A 256 17.12 15.07 33.35
C ARG A 256 16.94 15.21 31.83
N ASN A 257 15.84 15.80 31.39
CA ASN A 257 15.43 15.79 29.98
C ASN A 257 15.64 17.12 29.25
N PHE A 258 15.64 18.27 29.95
CA PHE A 258 15.84 19.58 29.34
C PHE A 258 17.18 20.22 29.73
N PRO A 259 17.87 20.95 28.84
CA PRO A 259 19.12 21.63 29.15
C PRO A 259 18.97 22.61 30.34
N CYS A 260 19.81 22.48 31.35
CA CYS A 260 19.73 23.29 32.57
C CYS A 260 21.00 24.10 32.85
N LYS A 261 20.85 25.27 33.50
CA LYS A 261 22.00 26.04 34.00
C LYS A 261 22.77 25.20 35.03
N GLY A 262 24.06 24.98 34.74
CA GLY A 262 24.98 24.16 35.55
C GLY A 262 25.23 22.74 35.00
N ASP A 263 24.62 22.35 33.89
CA ASP A 263 24.97 21.12 33.17
C ASP A 263 26.33 21.25 32.45
N ARG A 264 27.04 20.14 32.24
CA ARG A 264 28.31 20.14 31.47
C ARG A 264 28.03 20.41 29.97
N PRO A 265 28.94 21.04 29.20
CA PRO A 265 28.70 21.38 27.80
C PRO A 265 28.22 20.20 26.93
N LEU A 266 28.85 19.02 27.07
CA LEU A 266 28.45 17.81 26.35
C LEU A 266 27.05 17.30 26.73
N GLU A 267 26.64 17.49 27.98
CA GLU A 267 25.32 17.08 28.47
C GLU A 267 24.22 18.04 28.00
N ILE A 268 24.53 19.34 27.90
CA ILE A 268 23.66 20.33 27.25
C ILE A 268 23.42 19.92 25.79
N VAL A 269 24.48 19.63 25.03
CA VAL A 269 24.37 19.17 23.63
C VAL A 269 23.50 17.92 23.53
N ARG A 270 23.76 16.88 24.33
CA ARG A 270 22.98 15.64 24.34
C ARG A 270 21.48 15.88 24.59
N LYS A 271 21.14 16.70 25.59
CA LYS A 271 19.73 17.03 25.91
C LYS A 271 19.07 17.85 24.81
N SER A 272 19.80 18.78 24.20
CA SER A 272 19.30 19.56 23.06
C SER A 272 19.03 18.68 21.83
N VAL A 273 19.92 17.75 21.48
CA VAL A 273 19.72 16.82 20.34
C VAL A 273 18.48 15.94 20.56
N ILE A 274 18.31 15.37 21.76
CA ILE A 274 17.12 14.57 22.10
C ILE A 274 15.84 15.41 22.03
N LEU A 275 15.88 16.66 22.51
CA LEU A 275 14.73 17.56 22.43
C LEU A 275 14.36 17.92 20.99
N VAL A 276 15.35 18.20 20.13
CA VAL A 276 15.14 18.46 18.70
C VAL A 276 14.55 17.24 18.02
N ALA A 277 15.13 16.05 18.20
CA ALA A 277 14.62 14.81 17.63
C ALA A 277 13.17 14.51 18.07
N PHE A 278 12.84 14.72 19.34
CA PHE A 278 11.47 14.58 19.85
C PHE A 278 10.50 15.60 19.20
N VAL A 279 10.91 16.86 19.06
CA VAL A 279 10.09 17.87 18.37
C VAL A 279 9.89 17.53 16.89
N THR A 280 10.93 17.05 16.19
CA THR A 280 10.81 16.57 14.81
C THR A 280 9.82 15.41 14.70
N ILE A 281 9.91 14.40 15.58
CA ILE A 281 8.96 13.27 15.59
C ILE A 281 7.51 13.75 15.82
N VAL A 282 7.29 14.70 16.74
CA VAL A 282 5.96 15.27 16.99
C VAL A 282 5.44 16.05 15.77
N ILE A 283 6.30 16.79 15.06
CA ILE A 283 5.91 17.49 13.83
C ILE A 283 5.57 16.49 12.72
N CYS A 284 6.40 15.48 12.48
CA CYS A 284 6.13 14.44 11.48
C CYS A 284 4.84 13.67 11.79
N ALA A 285 4.60 13.33 13.06
CA ALA A 285 3.36 12.68 13.47
C ALA A 285 2.14 13.59 13.27
N ALA A 286 2.24 14.89 13.56
CA ALA A 286 1.17 15.85 13.30
C ALA A 286 0.89 16.03 11.81
N MET A 287 1.92 16.03 10.96
CA MET A 287 1.77 16.04 9.49
C MET A 287 1.08 14.76 9.01
N ILE A 288 1.50 13.57 9.45
CA ILE A 288 0.84 12.31 9.08
C ILE A 288 -0.63 12.28 9.51
N VAL A 289 -0.96 12.78 10.71
CA VAL A 289 -2.37 12.92 11.14
C VAL A 289 -3.14 13.91 10.28
N ASN A 290 -2.50 14.99 9.81
CA ASN A 290 -3.12 15.92 8.87
C ASN A 290 -3.49 15.22 7.55
N GLU A 291 -2.50 14.59 6.91
CA GLU A 291 -2.67 13.96 5.59
C GLU A 291 -3.57 12.72 5.61
N VAL A 292 -3.50 11.88 6.66
CA VAL A 292 -4.15 10.55 6.68
C VAL A 292 -5.50 10.56 7.42
N VAL A 293 -5.83 11.64 8.14
CA VAL A 293 -7.08 11.71 8.94
C VAL A 293 -7.83 13.02 8.73
N ILE A 294 -7.15 14.18 8.82
CA ILE A 294 -7.85 15.47 8.79
C ILE A 294 -8.29 15.82 7.37
N LEU A 295 -7.41 15.71 6.37
CA LEU A 295 -7.74 16.03 4.99
C LEU A 295 -8.80 15.07 4.39
N PRO A 296 -8.72 13.73 4.55
CA PRO A 296 -9.79 12.82 4.13
C PRO A 296 -11.16 13.17 4.74
N ALA A 297 -11.22 13.41 6.06
CA ALA A 297 -12.48 13.76 6.72
C ALA A 297 -13.02 15.14 6.31
N GLN A 298 -12.15 16.08 5.92
CA GLN A 298 -12.54 17.37 5.36
C GLN A 298 -13.03 17.24 3.91
N ASN A 299 -12.45 16.34 3.12
CA ASN A 299 -12.98 15.98 1.81
C ASN A 299 -14.36 15.32 1.96
N GLU A 300 -14.44 14.19 2.66
CA GLU A 300 -15.68 13.44 2.93
C GLU A 300 -16.82 14.36 3.40
N LYS A 301 -16.57 15.28 4.34
CA LYS A 301 -17.58 16.24 4.80
C LYS A 301 -18.10 17.15 3.67
N ARG A 302 -17.21 17.69 2.83
CA ARG A 302 -17.59 18.57 1.72
C ARG A 302 -18.30 17.80 0.61
N GLN A 303 -17.88 16.57 0.31
CA GLN A 303 -18.55 15.70 -0.65
C GLN A 303 -19.98 15.36 -0.17
N ASN A 304 -20.15 14.99 1.11
CA ASN A 304 -21.49 14.82 1.70
C ASN A 304 -22.32 16.11 1.64
N GLU A 305 -21.73 17.30 1.86
CA GLU A 305 -22.44 18.58 1.78
C GLU A 305 -22.95 18.85 0.36
N ILE A 306 -22.12 18.70 -0.68
CA ILE A 306 -22.53 18.95 -2.06
C ILE A 306 -23.48 17.87 -2.61
N GLN A 307 -23.31 16.60 -2.21
CA GLN A 307 -24.25 15.51 -2.49
C GLN A 307 -25.62 15.77 -1.88
N ASN A 308 -25.71 16.24 -0.63
CA ASN A 308 -26.99 16.56 -0.01
C ASN A 308 -27.73 17.70 -0.73
N ILE A 309 -26.99 18.68 -1.26
CA ILE A 309 -27.54 19.75 -2.10
C ILE A 309 -28.07 19.15 -3.41
N PHE A 310 -27.25 18.40 -4.15
CA PHE A 310 -27.62 17.82 -5.44
C PHE A 310 -28.86 16.91 -5.36
N TYR A 311 -28.89 16.00 -4.38
CA TYR A 311 -29.99 15.06 -4.16
C TYR A 311 -31.16 15.62 -3.32
N ASN A 312 -31.17 16.92 -2.99
CA ASN A 312 -32.20 17.55 -2.14
C ASN A 312 -32.46 16.82 -0.80
N LYS A 313 -31.43 16.17 -0.22
CA LYS A 313 -31.57 15.39 1.02
C LYS A 313 -31.78 16.35 2.21
N PRO A 314 -32.82 16.15 3.05
CA PRO A 314 -33.12 17.06 4.14
C PRO A 314 -32.01 17.08 5.19
N THR A 315 -31.28 18.20 5.27
CA THR A 315 -30.17 18.39 6.20
C THR A 315 -30.67 18.31 7.64
N ALA A 316 -30.10 17.42 8.45
CA ALA A 316 -30.54 17.10 9.83
C ALA A 316 -30.34 18.21 10.89
N ASN A 317 -30.28 19.48 10.48
CA ASN A 317 -30.09 20.67 11.31
C ASN A 317 -31.08 21.81 10.96
N THR A 318 -32.33 21.49 10.58
CA THR A 318 -33.43 22.46 10.74
C THR A 318 -33.96 22.38 12.17
N GLU A 319 -34.12 23.54 12.80
CA GLU A 319 -34.37 23.66 14.24
C GLU A 319 -35.67 23.00 14.70
N ILE A 320 -35.65 22.45 15.92
CA ILE A 320 -36.84 21.93 16.60
C ILE A 320 -37.90 23.04 16.72
N GLN A 321 -39.07 22.84 16.09
CA GLN A 321 -40.30 23.44 16.57
C GLN A 321 -41.53 22.58 16.26
N ASP A 322 -42.14 22.17 17.37
CA ASP A 322 -43.48 21.61 17.58
C ASP A 322 -43.86 20.20 17.06
N GLU A 323 -44.57 19.51 17.96
CA GLU A 323 -45.25 18.23 17.85
C GLU A 323 -46.30 18.29 16.69
N THR A 324 -46.77 17.20 16.08
CA THR A 324 -47.50 16.10 16.74
C THR A 324 -47.79 14.94 15.75
N GLU A 325 -48.18 13.80 16.33
CA GLU A 325 -48.91 12.66 15.73
C GLU A 325 -48.13 11.62 14.89
N GLU A 326 -47.96 10.44 15.51
CA GLU A 326 -47.81 9.16 14.80
C GLU A 326 -48.95 8.96 13.80
N THR A 327 -48.63 8.53 12.59
CA THR A 327 -49.53 7.67 11.81
C THR A 327 -48.68 6.69 11.01
N GLU A 328 -48.75 5.40 11.37
CA GLU A 328 -48.23 4.33 10.53
C GLU A 328 -49.16 4.18 9.31
N GLU A 329 -48.78 4.71 8.15
CA GLU A 329 -49.34 4.28 6.87
C GLU A 329 -48.27 3.64 5.99
N THR A 330 -48.47 2.34 5.75
CA THR A 330 -47.69 1.55 4.81
C THR A 330 -48.12 1.93 3.38
N SER A 331 -47.39 2.86 2.77
CA SER A 331 -47.53 3.19 1.35
C SER A 331 -46.44 2.48 0.54
N GLU A 332 -46.85 1.60 -0.37
CA GLU A 332 -45.98 1.11 -1.45
C GLU A 332 -45.84 2.24 -2.48
N THR A 333 -44.82 3.09 -2.31
CA THR A 333 -44.57 4.20 -3.23
C THR A 333 -43.86 3.70 -4.49
N GLU A 334 -44.37 4.08 -5.67
CA GLU A 334 -43.57 4.09 -6.91
C GLU A 334 -42.28 4.90 -6.69
N PRO A 335 -41.18 4.61 -7.41
CA PRO A 335 -39.94 5.37 -7.24
C PRO A 335 -40.19 6.85 -7.55
N GLU A 336 -40.01 7.71 -6.54
CA GLU A 336 -40.08 9.15 -6.72
C GLU A 336 -39.01 9.59 -7.73
N GLU A 337 -39.41 10.34 -8.77
CA GLU A 337 -38.45 10.92 -9.72
C GLU A 337 -37.47 11.81 -8.95
N ILE A 338 -36.19 11.44 -8.96
CA ILE A 338 -35.14 12.16 -8.23
C ILE A 338 -34.93 13.53 -8.90
N SER A 339 -35.48 14.57 -8.30
CA SER A 339 -35.31 15.95 -8.75
C SER A 339 -33.97 16.51 -8.26
N TYR A 340 -33.01 16.65 -9.18
CA TYR A 340 -31.69 17.21 -8.91
C TYR A 340 -31.70 18.73 -8.77
N ASN A 341 -30.93 19.28 -7.83
CA ASN A 341 -30.88 20.72 -7.55
C ASN A 341 -29.77 21.46 -8.32
N TRP A 342 -29.91 21.53 -9.65
CA TRP A 342 -28.93 22.21 -10.51
C TRP A 342 -28.76 23.71 -10.20
N ASP A 343 -29.86 24.41 -9.87
CA ASP A 343 -29.82 25.84 -9.53
C ASP A 343 -28.90 26.09 -8.31
N ALA A 344 -29.02 25.30 -7.25
CA ALA A 344 -28.17 25.44 -6.06
C ALA A 344 -26.71 25.03 -6.31
N LEU A 345 -26.43 24.14 -7.26
CA LEU A 345 -25.05 23.85 -7.69
C LEU A 345 -24.46 25.04 -8.46
N LYS A 346 -25.20 25.62 -9.40
CA LYS A 346 -24.76 26.80 -10.16
C LYS A 346 -24.54 28.02 -9.25
N GLU A 347 -25.37 28.22 -8.22
CA GLU A 347 -25.14 29.27 -7.21
C GLU A 347 -23.81 29.10 -6.42
N ILE A 348 -23.28 27.88 -6.33
CA ILE A 348 -21.96 27.62 -5.73
C ILE A 348 -20.85 27.88 -6.74
N ASN A 349 -20.99 27.35 -7.97
CA ASN A 349 -20.06 27.57 -9.06
C ASN A 349 -20.74 27.35 -10.43
N ASP A 350 -20.74 28.39 -11.25
CA ASP A 350 -21.31 28.37 -12.61
C ASP A 350 -20.57 27.40 -13.56
N GLU A 351 -19.31 27.03 -13.28
CA GLU A 351 -18.50 26.08 -14.05
C GLU A 351 -18.81 24.60 -13.75
N ILE A 352 -19.74 24.28 -12.83
CA ILE A 352 -20.28 22.91 -12.66
C ILE A 352 -21.18 22.60 -13.86
N ILE A 353 -20.74 21.71 -14.75
CA ILE A 353 -21.46 21.35 -15.99
C ILE A 353 -22.24 20.04 -15.91
N GLY A 354 -21.98 19.22 -14.89
CA GLY A 354 -22.63 17.93 -14.73
C GLY A 354 -22.34 17.26 -13.40
N TRP A 355 -22.75 16.00 -13.29
CA TRP A 355 -22.60 15.16 -12.11
C TRP A 355 -22.35 13.72 -12.55
N ILE A 356 -21.33 13.09 -11.98
CA ILE A 356 -20.97 11.70 -12.28
C ILE A 356 -21.11 10.82 -11.05
N SER A 357 -21.70 9.63 -11.23
CA SER A 357 -21.71 8.59 -10.20
C SER A 357 -21.53 7.19 -10.78
N ILE A 358 -20.99 6.27 -9.96
CA ILE A 358 -20.86 4.85 -10.28
C ILE A 358 -21.31 4.04 -9.07
N ASP A 359 -22.31 3.18 -9.25
CA ASP A 359 -22.85 2.31 -8.21
C ASP A 359 -21.76 1.45 -7.54
N ASN A 360 -21.94 1.16 -6.25
CA ASN A 360 -21.00 0.41 -5.42
C ASN A 360 -19.59 1.05 -5.30
N THR A 361 -19.46 2.34 -5.59
CA THR A 361 -18.22 3.12 -5.40
C THR A 361 -18.44 4.37 -4.55
N VAL A 362 -17.35 5.13 -4.29
CA VAL A 362 -17.42 6.49 -3.73
C VAL A 362 -17.49 7.58 -4.80
N ILE A 363 -17.58 7.21 -6.08
CA ILE A 363 -17.68 8.15 -7.20
C ILE A 363 -19.13 8.64 -7.25
N ASP A 364 -19.32 9.87 -6.77
CA ASP A 364 -20.58 10.58 -6.68
C ASP A 364 -20.26 12.09 -6.52
N TYR A 365 -19.92 12.75 -7.64
CA TYR A 365 -19.24 14.04 -7.66
C TYR A 365 -19.75 15.01 -8.74
N PRO A 366 -19.69 16.33 -8.49
CA PRO A 366 -19.87 17.34 -9.54
C PRO A 366 -18.71 17.29 -10.54
N VAL A 367 -19.02 17.55 -11.81
CA VAL A 367 -18.06 17.64 -12.92
C VAL A 367 -17.97 19.10 -13.37
N LEU A 368 -16.74 19.63 -13.43
CA LEU A 368 -16.46 21.02 -13.74
C LEU A 368 -15.71 21.19 -15.08
N SER A 369 -15.85 22.36 -15.69
CA SER A 369 -15.12 22.73 -16.91
C SER A 369 -14.67 24.19 -16.80
N HIS A 370 -13.36 24.43 -16.83
CA HIS A 370 -12.81 25.77 -16.67
C HIS A 370 -12.70 26.50 -18.02
N GLU A 371 -13.31 27.67 -18.17
CA GLU A 371 -13.24 28.45 -19.43
C GLU A 371 -11.80 28.89 -19.78
N GLY A 372 -10.90 28.96 -18.78
CA GLY A 372 -9.51 29.34 -18.98
C GLY A 372 -8.56 28.23 -19.44
N ASP A 373 -9.00 26.97 -19.45
CA ASP A 373 -8.16 25.83 -19.83
C ASP A 373 -8.32 25.50 -21.33
N GLU A 374 -7.29 25.82 -22.12
CA GLU A 374 -7.24 25.60 -23.57
C GLU A 374 -6.62 24.22 -23.92
N PRO A 375 -6.85 23.68 -25.14
CA PRO A 375 -6.20 22.45 -25.60
C PRO A 375 -4.66 22.49 -25.46
N GLY A 376 -4.10 21.51 -24.76
CA GLY A 376 -2.67 21.44 -24.44
C GLY A 376 -2.27 22.10 -23.11
N THR A 377 -3.23 22.54 -22.30
CA THR A 377 -3.00 22.99 -20.92
C THR A 377 -2.43 21.85 -20.06
N THR A 378 -1.22 22.05 -19.53
CA THR A 378 -0.49 21.02 -18.77
C THR A 378 -0.80 20.98 -17.27
N ASN A 379 -1.51 21.98 -16.75
CA ASN A 379 -1.97 22.04 -15.37
C ASN A 379 -3.36 22.69 -15.32
N PRO A 380 -4.43 21.91 -15.62
CA PRO A 380 -5.81 22.39 -15.60
C PRO A 380 -6.20 22.97 -14.24
N TYR A 381 -7.10 23.95 -14.21
CA TYR A 381 -7.44 24.70 -13.00
C TYR A 381 -7.96 23.79 -11.87
N TYR A 382 -8.94 22.95 -12.19
CA TYR A 382 -9.59 22.02 -11.25
C TYR A 382 -8.74 20.80 -10.86
N LEU A 383 -7.52 20.66 -11.39
CA LEU A 383 -6.54 19.70 -10.86
C LEU A 383 -6.13 20.05 -9.42
N THR A 384 -6.26 21.31 -9.00
CA THR A 384 -5.86 21.78 -7.65
C THR A 384 -6.89 22.70 -6.98
N HIS A 385 -8.13 22.70 -7.47
CA HIS A 385 -9.25 23.45 -6.89
C HIS A 385 -10.48 22.54 -6.76
N ASN A 386 -11.22 22.71 -5.67
CA ASN A 386 -12.49 22.01 -5.44
C ASN A 386 -13.66 22.69 -6.19
N TYR A 387 -14.85 22.12 -6.08
CA TYR A 387 -16.09 22.60 -6.71
C TYR A 387 -16.51 24.04 -6.32
N ALA A 388 -15.86 24.67 -5.33
CA ALA A 388 -16.16 26.01 -4.83
C ALA A 388 -14.95 26.97 -4.98
N ASP A 389 -14.10 26.74 -5.99
CA ASP A 389 -12.91 27.53 -6.36
C ASP A 389 -11.86 27.70 -5.26
N GLN A 390 -11.86 26.80 -4.27
CA GLN A 390 -10.87 26.80 -3.19
C GLN A 390 -9.75 25.84 -3.52
N TRP A 391 -8.50 26.27 -3.28
CA TRP A 391 -7.34 25.41 -3.42
C TRP A 391 -7.49 24.14 -2.58
N ASP A 392 -7.27 22.99 -3.23
CA ASP A 392 -7.45 21.67 -2.65
C ASP A 392 -6.50 20.67 -3.30
N SER A 393 -5.83 19.84 -2.49
CA SER A 393 -5.01 18.74 -2.97
C SER A 393 -5.83 17.58 -3.56
N TYR A 394 -7.13 17.52 -3.27
CA TYR A 394 -8.07 16.55 -3.88
C TYR A 394 -8.58 17.00 -5.26
N GLY A 395 -8.42 18.29 -5.61
CA GLY A 395 -8.98 18.87 -6.83
C GLY A 395 -10.50 18.68 -6.96
N SER A 396 -10.97 18.51 -8.19
CA SER A 396 -12.34 18.11 -8.54
C SER A 396 -12.32 17.05 -9.65
N ILE A 397 -13.50 16.58 -10.06
CA ILE A 397 -13.65 15.91 -11.36
C ILE A 397 -13.85 16.99 -12.42
N PHE A 398 -13.11 16.92 -13.53
CA PHE A 398 -13.14 17.97 -14.56
C PHE A 398 -12.96 17.44 -15.98
N THR A 399 -13.43 18.19 -16.98
CA THR A 399 -13.28 17.84 -18.41
C THR A 399 -11.86 18.06 -18.93
N ASP A 400 -11.38 17.19 -19.82
CA ASP A 400 -10.10 17.37 -20.50
C ASP A 400 -10.12 18.64 -21.39
N PRO A 401 -9.17 19.58 -21.23
CA PRO A 401 -9.09 20.81 -22.04
C PRO A 401 -8.92 20.59 -23.55
N THR A 402 -8.48 19.40 -23.99
CA THR A 402 -8.36 19.02 -25.39
C THR A 402 -9.68 18.53 -26.01
N SER A 403 -10.71 18.26 -25.21
CA SER A 403 -12.07 17.92 -25.66
C SER A 403 -12.81 19.17 -26.17
N TYR A 404 -12.36 19.70 -27.30
CA TYR A 404 -12.97 20.87 -27.95
C TYR A 404 -14.43 20.59 -28.31
N GLY A 405 -15.37 21.26 -27.63
CA GLY A 405 -16.81 21.00 -27.75
C GLY A 405 -17.50 20.62 -26.43
N GLY A 406 -16.74 20.36 -25.36
CA GLY A 406 -17.30 20.10 -24.03
C GLY A 406 -18.09 18.79 -23.99
N LEU A 407 -19.40 18.87 -23.80
CA LEU A 407 -20.29 17.69 -23.71
C LEU A 407 -20.86 17.23 -25.06
N ASP A 408 -20.64 18.00 -26.13
CA ASP A 408 -21.08 17.66 -27.50
C ASP A 408 -20.03 16.84 -28.27
N THR A 409 -18.91 16.47 -27.64
CA THR A 409 -17.85 15.66 -28.27
C THR A 409 -18.26 14.20 -28.44
N LYS A 410 -17.66 13.49 -29.41
CA LYS A 410 -17.90 12.05 -29.62
C LYS A 410 -17.37 11.19 -28.46
N ASN A 411 -16.33 11.67 -27.78
CA ASN A 411 -15.84 11.11 -26.52
C ASN A 411 -15.66 12.24 -25.49
N ILE A 412 -16.40 12.18 -24.38
CA ILE A 412 -16.32 13.13 -23.27
C ILE A 412 -15.23 12.62 -22.30
N VAL A 413 -14.09 13.30 -22.24
CA VAL A 413 -12.97 12.88 -21.38
C VAL A 413 -13.02 13.62 -20.06
N LEU A 414 -13.10 12.89 -18.94
CA LEU A 414 -13.10 13.39 -17.58
C LEU A 414 -11.86 12.92 -16.81
N HIS A 415 -11.30 13.81 -16.00
CA HIS A 415 -10.15 13.54 -15.13
C HIS A 415 -10.53 13.61 -13.67
N GLY A 416 -9.88 12.77 -12.86
CA GLY A 416 -9.95 12.83 -11.40
C GLY A 416 -8.68 12.24 -10.77
N HIS A 417 -8.29 12.73 -9.60
CA HIS A 417 -7.15 12.18 -8.88
C HIS A 417 -7.39 10.74 -8.42
N HIS A 418 -6.31 9.98 -8.28
CA HIS A 418 -6.30 8.72 -7.54
C HIS A 418 -5.82 9.04 -6.13
N MET A 419 -6.75 9.16 -5.18
CA MET A 419 -6.42 9.46 -3.80
C MET A 419 -6.15 8.18 -3.01
N ASN A 420 -5.17 8.21 -2.10
CA ASN A 420 -4.79 7.06 -1.26
C ASN A 420 -5.91 6.60 -0.28
N ASP A 421 -6.94 7.42 -0.08
CA ASP A 421 -8.14 7.08 0.69
C ASP A 421 -9.27 6.48 -0.16
N GLY A 422 -9.04 6.28 -1.47
CA GLY A 422 -10.01 5.75 -2.44
C GLY A 422 -10.93 6.80 -3.07
N SER A 423 -10.95 8.03 -2.55
CA SER A 423 -11.82 9.09 -3.06
C SER A 423 -11.40 9.60 -4.45
N MET A 424 -12.26 10.46 -5.01
CA MET A 424 -12.16 10.94 -6.40
C MET A 424 -12.22 9.73 -7.35
N PHE A 425 -11.33 9.59 -8.31
CA PHE A 425 -11.31 8.44 -9.23
C PHE A 425 -10.45 7.26 -8.75
N GLY A 426 -10.04 7.22 -7.47
CA GLY A 426 -9.27 6.10 -6.91
C GLY A 426 -9.94 4.73 -7.11
N ASN A 427 -11.27 4.66 -6.95
CA ASN A 427 -12.04 3.44 -7.16
C ASN A 427 -12.09 2.94 -8.62
N LEU A 428 -11.64 3.71 -9.63
CA LEU A 428 -11.47 3.16 -10.98
C LEU A 428 -10.43 2.04 -11.03
N THR A 429 -9.49 1.99 -10.07
CA THR A 429 -8.53 0.88 -9.97
C THR A 429 -9.14 -0.43 -9.46
N TYR A 430 -10.38 -0.40 -8.94
CA TYR A 430 -11.04 -1.60 -8.38
C TYR A 430 -11.47 -2.60 -9.47
N TYR A 431 -11.58 -2.18 -10.74
CA TYR A 431 -11.74 -3.08 -11.89
C TYR A 431 -10.51 -3.99 -12.10
N GLY A 432 -9.36 -3.61 -11.53
CA GLY A 432 -8.11 -4.37 -11.59
C GLY A 432 -7.02 -3.65 -12.39
N THR A 433 -5.77 -4.00 -12.10
CA THR A 433 -4.61 -3.40 -12.78
C THR A 433 -4.29 -4.06 -14.11
N GLY A 434 -4.90 -5.20 -14.45
CA GLY A 434 -4.59 -6.03 -15.61
C GLY A 434 -3.26 -6.78 -15.53
N PHE A 435 -2.26 -6.27 -14.79
CA PHE A 435 -0.94 -6.90 -14.66
C PHE A 435 -1.06 -8.31 -14.10
N ALA A 436 -0.35 -9.25 -14.72
CA ALA A 436 -0.39 -10.64 -14.31
C ALA A 436 0.20 -10.86 -12.91
N ASP A 437 -0.42 -11.77 -12.16
CA ASP A 437 0.16 -12.32 -10.92
C ASP A 437 1.37 -13.22 -11.21
N GLY A 438 2.00 -13.74 -10.16
CA GLY A 438 3.15 -14.67 -10.29
C GLY A 438 2.85 -15.98 -11.03
N ASN A 439 1.59 -16.27 -11.34
CA ASN A 439 1.14 -17.44 -12.10
C ASN A 439 0.73 -17.10 -13.55
N GLY A 440 0.87 -15.83 -13.97
CA GLY A 440 0.48 -15.37 -15.31
C GLY A 440 -1.00 -15.00 -15.47
N THR A 441 -1.77 -14.90 -14.38
CA THR A 441 -3.19 -14.53 -14.45
C THR A 441 -3.37 -13.01 -14.31
N PRO A 442 -3.96 -12.30 -15.29
CA PRO A 442 -4.22 -10.86 -15.20
C PRO A 442 -4.97 -10.46 -13.92
N ASN A 443 -4.53 -9.40 -13.25
CA ASN A 443 -5.25 -8.82 -12.12
C ASN A 443 -6.51 -8.09 -12.59
N VAL A 444 -7.62 -8.81 -12.71
CA VAL A 444 -8.91 -8.28 -13.17
C VAL A 444 -10.01 -8.70 -12.20
N ASN A 445 -10.84 -7.75 -11.80
CA ASN A 445 -11.89 -7.93 -10.80
C ASN A 445 -13.27 -7.95 -11.47
N LEU A 446 -13.58 -9.07 -12.13
CA LEU A 446 -14.86 -9.25 -12.82
C LEU A 446 -16.07 -9.15 -11.87
N ASP A 447 -15.92 -9.54 -10.60
CA ASP A 447 -17.01 -9.40 -9.62
C ASP A 447 -17.32 -7.94 -9.31
N PHE A 448 -16.30 -7.07 -9.28
CA PHE A 448 -16.52 -5.61 -9.17
C PHE A 448 -17.15 -5.04 -10.44
N TYR A 449 -16.68 -5.41 -11.65
CA TYR A 449 -17.35 -5.02 -12.90
C TYR A 449 -18.83 -5.43 -12.91
N LYS A 450 -19.15 -6.67 -12.50
CA LYS A 450 -20.52 -7.18 -12.38
C LYS A 450 -21.39 -6.37 -11.41
N SER A 451 -20.78 -5.76 -10.39
CA SER A 451 -21.47 -4.88 -9.43
C SER A 451 -21.55 -3.41 -9.87
N ALA A 452 -20.72 -2.97 -10.81
CA ALA A 452 -20.61 -1.59 -11.25
C ALA A 452 -20.40 -1.45 -12.78
N PRO A 453 -21.29 -1.99 -13.64
CA PRO A 453 -21.07 -2.01 -15.09
C PRO A 453 -21.54 -0.72 -15.81
N ILE A 454 -22.08 0.26 -15.06
CA ILE A 454 -22.72 1.48 -15.57
C ILE A 454 -22.11 2.71 -14.89
N VAL A 455 -21.87 3.75 -15.68
CA VAL A 455 -21.58 5.11 -15.21
C VAL A 455 -22.83 5.96 -15.44
N HIS A 456 -23.29 6.67 -14.41
CA HIS A 456 -24.36 7.65 -14.54
C HIS A 456 -23.73 9.03 -14.71
N PHE A 457 -24.08 9.76 -15.77
CA PHE A 457 -23.62 11.12 -16.00
C PHE A 457 -24.79 12.03 -16.39
N ASN A 458 -25.08 12.98 -15.52
CA ASN A 458 -26.22 13.88 -15.61
C ASN A 458 -25.75 15.33 -15.80
N THR A 459 -26.55 16.13 -16.50
CA THR A 459 -26.35 17.56 -16.73
C THR A 459 -27.64 18.33 -16.41
N PRO A 460 -27.62 19.67 -16.37
CA PRO A 460 -28.85 20.46 -16.26
C PRO A 460 -29.88 20.22 -17.37
N GLU A 461 -29.45 19.74 -18.54
CA GLU A 461 -30.26 19.53 -19.74
C GLU A 461 -30.71 18.08 -19.95
N TRP A 462 -29.91 17.10 -19.53
CA TRP A 462 -30.20 15.68 -19.74
C TRP A 462 -29.56 14.77 -18.68
N ASN A 463 -30.21 13.64 -18.41
CA ASN A 463 -29.66 12.53 -17.64
C ASN A 463 -29.27 11.40 -18.60
N ALA A 464 -28.17 10.70 -18.36
CA ALA A 464 -27.77 9.57 -19.19
C ALA A 464 -26.97 8.51 -18.43
N ASP A 465 -27.32 7.25 -18.70
CA ASP A 465 -26.54 6.08 -18.30
C ASP A 465 -25.53 5.73 -19.40
N TRP A 466 -24.38 5.19 -19.03
CA TRP A 466 -23.29 4.83 -19.93
C TRP A 466 -22.77 3.43 -19.55
N LYS A 467 -22.87 2.49 -20.47
CA LYS A 467 -22.43 1.09 -20.25
C LYS A 467 -20.93 0.98 -20.45
N ILE A 468 -20.20 0.44 -19.47
CA ILE A 468 -18.74 0.31 -19.55
C ILE A 468 -18.38 -0.72 -20.63
N ILE A 469 -17.62 -0.26 -21.63
CA ILE A 469 -17.17 -1.05 -22.78
C ILE A 469 -15.73 -1.55 -22.62
N ALA A 470 -14.89 -0.81 -21.89
CA ALA A 470 -13.48 -1.12 -21.72
C ALA A 470 -12.88 -0.52 -20.44
N VAL A 471 -11.84 -1.17 -19.91
CA VAL A 471 -10.97 -0.63 -18.86
C VAL A 471 -9.53 -0.84 -19.31
N ILE A 472 -8.80 0.25 -19.59
CA ILE A 472 -7.47 0.21 -20.21
C ILE A 472 -6.41 0.80 -19.28
N HIS A 473 -5.15 0.41 -19.50
CA HIS A 473 -3.97 0.98 -18.83
C HIS A 473 -2.99 1.55 -19.86
N THR A 474 -2.58 2.81 -19.70
CA THR A 474 -1.81 3.54 -20.71
C THR A 474 -0.66 4.36 -20.12
N ASN A 475 0.41 4.54 -20.90
CA ASN A 475 1.54 5.42 -20.57
C ASN A 475 1.18 6.89 -20.80
N ALA A 476 1.80 7.81 -20.05
CA ALA A 476 1.86 9.24 -20.40
C ALA A 476 3.30 9.72 -20.71
N LEU A 477 4.26 8.79 -20.87
CA LEU A 477 5.65 9.10 -21.19
C LEU A 477 6.08 8.44 -22.50
N GLU A 478 6.74 9.21 -23.36
CA GLU A 478 7.41 8.74 -24.59
C GLU A 478 8.49 7.68 -24.28
N SER A 479 9.14 7.77 -23.11
CA SER A 479 10.09 6.76 -22.63
C SER A 479 9.46 5.41 -22.26
N HIS A 480 8.13 5.29 -22.33
CA HIS A 480 7.38 4.05 -22.07
C HIS A 480 6.74 3.44 -23.33
N GLY A 481 7.04 3.98 -24.51
CA GLY A 481 6.51 3.51 -25.78
C GLY A 481 5.75 4.58 -26.54
N GLU A 482 5.12 4.18 -27.63
CA GLU A 482 4.15 5.00 -28.35
C GLU A 482 2.99 5.38 -27.42
N PHE A 483 2.52 6.63 -27.51
CA PHE A 483 1.40 7.11 -26.71
C PHE A 483 0.09 6.79 -27.41
N PHE A 484 -0.71 5.88 -26.84
CA PHE A 484 -2.09 5.69 -27.29
C PHE A 484 -2.94 6.89 -26.86
N ASN A 485 -3.47 7.65 -27.83
CA ASN A 485 -4.21 8.89 -27.58
C ASN A 485 -5.68 8.64 -27.16
N TYR A 486 -5.86 7.97 -26.02
CA TYR A 486 -7.17 7.73 -25.39
C TYR A 486 -7.94 9.02 -25.01
N LEU A 487 -7.29 10.20 -25.09
CA LEU A 487 -7.87 11.52 -24.85
C LEU A 487 -8.56 12.12 -26.10
N ALA A 488 -8.59 11.41 -27.23
CA ALA A 488 -9.26 11.86 -28.45
C ALA A 488 -10.77 12.06 -28.20
N GLY A 489 -11.23 13.32 -28.22
CA GLY A 489 -12.63 13.69 -28.05
C GLY A 489 -13.44 13.78 -29.35
N ASN A 490 -12.78 14.06 -30.47
CA ASN A 490 -13.39 14.28 -31.79
C ASN A 490 -12.63 13.51 -32.87
N PHE A 491 -13.35 13.09 -33.90
CA PHE A 491 -12.85 12.25 -34.99
C PHE A 491 -13.26 12.84 -36.34
N SER A 492 -12.48 12.61 -37.39
CA SER A 492 -12.67 13.19 -38.74
C SER A 492 -13.68 12.42 -39.58
N SER A 493 -13.91 11.15 -39.25
CA SER A 493 -14.86 10.23 -39.88
C SER A 493 -15.30 9.15 -38.89
N ASP A 494 -16.39 8.46 -39.26
CA ASP A 494 -16.90 7.32 -38.51
C ASP A 494 -15.90 6.15 -38.48
N ASP A 495 -15.12 5.97 -39.55
CA ASP A 495 -13.99 5.02 -39.59
C ASP A 495 -12.93 5.33 -38.52
N GLU A 496 -12.51 6.59 -38.37
CA GLU A 496 -11.51 6.99 -37.37
C GLU A 496 -12.04 6.79 -35.93
N PHE A 497 -13.35 6.96 -35.73
CA PHE A 497 -14.00 6.67 -34.46
C PHE A 497 -14.08 5.16 -34.18
N LEU A 498 -14.40 4.33 -35.17
CA LEU A 498 -14.46 2.88 -35.00
C LEU A 498 -13.07 2.24 -34.84
N ASP A 499 -12.05 2.76 -35.53
CA ASP A 499 -10.63 2.42 -35.28
C ASP A 499 -10.24 2.76 -33.83
N PHE A 500 -10.64 3.93 -33.31
CA PHE A 500 -10.41 4.30 -31.91
C PHE A 500 -11.15 3.35 -30.93
N VAL A 501 -12.40 2.99 -31.20
CA VAL A 501 -13.15 2.02 -30.38
C VAL A 501 -12.47 0.66 -30.40
N TYR A 502 -12.00 0.20 -31.56
CA TYR A 502 -11.25 -1.05 -31.71
C TYR A 502 -9.96 -1.02 -30.88
N ASP A 503 -9.14 0.03 -31.02
CA ASP A 503 -7.92 0.22 -30.24
C ASP A 503 -8.19 0.23 -28.71
N VAL A 504 -9.30 0.83 -28.26
CA VAL A 504 -9.75 0.82 -26.86
C VAL A 504 -10.14 -0.59 -26.40
N ARG A 505 -10.84 -1.36 -27.24
CA ARG A 505 -11.26 -2.75 -26.94
C ARG A 505 -10.06 -3.68 -26.83
N GLU A 506 -9.14 -3.63 -27.79
CA GLU A 506 -7.92 -4.45 -27.78
C GLU A 506 -7.04 -4.17 -26.55
N ARG A 507 -7.09 -2.95 -25.99
CA ARG A 507 -6.36 -2.56 -24.76
C ARG A 507 -7.14 -2.82 -23.47
N SER A 508 -8.37 -3.30 -23.55
CA SER A 508 -9.22 -3.55 -22.38
C SER A 508 -8.78 -4.79 -21.61
N ILE A 509 -8.77 -4.70 -20.28
CA ILE A 509 -8.55 -5.85 -19.40
C ILE A 509 -9.81 -6.75 -19.28
N ILE A 510 -10.97 -6.27 -19.75
CA ILE A 510 -12.25 -6.98 -19.75
C ILE A 510 -12.87 -7.03 -21.15
N ASP A 511 -13.49 -8.17 -21.47
CA ASP A 511 -14.39 -8.29 -22.62
C ASP A 511 -15.84 -8.10 -22.16
N THR A 512 -16.65 -7.42 -22.98
CA THR A 512 -18.05 -7.12 -22.66
C THR A 512 -18.93 -7.21 -23.91
N ASP A 513 -20.14 -7.76 -23.75
CA ASP A 513 -21.17 -7.88 -24.80
C ASP A 513 -21.86 -6.55 -25.14
N VAL A 514 -21.46 -5.43 -24.52
CA VAL A 514 -22.02 -4.10 -24.82
C VAL A 514 -21.66 -3.76 -26.26
N THR A 515 -22.64 -3.51 -27.13
CA THR A 515 -22.36 -3.17 -28.53
C THR A 515 -21.98 -1.69 -28.70
N VAL A 516 -21.26 -1.37 -29.77
CA VAL A 516 -20.89 0.01 -30.16
C VAL A 516 -20.97 0.15 -31.68
N ASN A 517 -21.47 1.28 -32.16
CA ASN A 517 -21.47 1.66 -33.58
C ASN A 517 -21.11 3.14 -33.80
N GLU A 518 -21.03 3.54 -35.07
CA GLU A 518 -20.66 4.88 -35.54
C GLU A 518 -21.49 6.03 -34.95
N ASP A 519 -22.76 5.80 -34.63
CA ASP A 519 -23.66 6.84 -34.12
C ASP A 519 -23.48 7.11 -32.62
N ASP A 520 -22.91 6.17 -31.86
CA ASP A 520 -22.77 6.25 -30.41
C ASP A 520 -21.86 7.39 -29.92
N GLN A 521 -22.00 7.72 -28.62
CA GLN A 521 -21.16 8.67 -27.88
C GLN A 521 -20.46 7.93 -26.73
N LEU A 522 -19.21 8.29 -26.44
CA LEU A 522 -18.40 7.73 -25.36
C LEU A 522 -18.14 8.73 -24.23
N ILE A 523 -17.86 8.19 -23.04
CA ILE A 523 -17.30 8.92 -21.90
C ILE A 523 -16.08 8.16 -21.40
N THR A 524 -14.98 8.87 -21.16
CA THR A 524 -13.69 8.30 -20.74
C THR A 524 -13.31 8.89 -19.38
N LEU A 525 -13.17 8.05 -18.36
CA LEU A 525 -12.80 8.45 -17.01
C LEU A 525 -11.32 8.13 -16.76
N SER A 526 -10.47 9.15 -16.67
CA SER A 526 -9.02 9.00 -16.55
C SER A 526 -8.50 9.30 -15.14
N THR A 527 -7.63 8.43 -14.63
CA THR A 527 -6.93 8.65 -13.37
C THR A 527 -5.49 8.14 -13.38
N CYS A 528 -4.67 8.64 -12.44
CA CYS A 528 -3.28 8.21 -12.26
C CYS A 528 -3.20 6.80 -11.69
N THR A 529 -2.26 5.99 -12.20
CA THR A 529 -1.84 4.75 -11.52
C THR A 529 -0.33 4.64 -11.44
N TYR A 530 0.13 3.63 -10.71
CA TYR A 530 1.48 3.59 -10.12
C TYR A 530 2.28 2.34 -10.49
N GLU A 531 1.79 1.51 -11.40
CA GLU A 531 2.49 0.33 -11.90
C GLU A 531 3.73 0.73 -12.72
N PHE A 532 3.67 1.89 -13.39
CA PHE A 532 4.81 2.60 -13.96
C PHE A 532 4.74 4.11 -13.66
N GLU A 533 5.83 4.83 -13.92
CA GLU A 533 5.87 6.29 -13.76
C GLU A 533 4.89 6.97 -14.75
N ASN A 534 4.01 7.83 -14.22
CA ASN A 534 2.94 8.50 -14.98
C ASN A 534 2.10 7.54 -15.85
N PHE A 535 1.74 6.37 -15.31
CA PHE A 535 0.71 5.52 -15.89
C PHE A 535 -0.69 6.06 -15.60
N ARG A 536 -1.66 5.61 -16.38
CA ARG A 536 -3.08 5.98 -16.27
C ARG A 536 -3.95 4.74 -16.41
N THR A 537 -4.98 4.64 -15.59
CA THR A 537 -6.16 3.81 -15.89
C THR A 537 -7.20 4.70 -16.53
N ALA A 538 -7.83 4.22 -17.59
CA ALA A 538 -9.02 4.85 -18.15
C ALA A 538 -10.16 3.83 -18.24
N VAL A 539 -11.35 4.24 -17.77
CA VAL A 539 -12.60 3.48 -17.94
C VAL A 539 -13.41 4.15 -19.02
N ILE A 540 -13.74 3.41 -20.08
CA ILE A 540 -14.51 3.93 -21.23
C ILE A 540 -15.89 3.30 -21.19
N ALA A 541 -16.92 4.16 -21.25
CA ALA A 541 -18.31 3.75 -21.29
C ALA A 541 -19.03 4.41 -22.48
N ARG A 542 -20.06 3.74 -23.01
CA ARG A 542 -20.84 4.16 -24.18
C ARG A 542 -22.28 4.47 -23.76
N ARG A 543 -22.77 5.64 -24.15
CA ARG A 543 -24.10 6.18 -23.78
C ARG A 543 -25.22 5.20 -24.16
N VAL A 544 -26.15 4.97 -23.24
CA VAL A 544 -27.38 4.19 -23.51
C VAL A 544 -28.21 4.90 -24.57
N ARG A 545 -28.61 4.16 -25.61
CA ARG A 545 -29.40 4.70 -26.73
C ARG A 545 -30.85 4.93 -26.27
N PRO A 546 -31.62 5.87 -26.87
CA PRO A 546 -32.92 6.31 -26.35
C PRO A 546 -33.99 5.23 -26.11
N ASP A 547 -33.93 4.11 -26.84
CA ASP A 547 -34.88 2.98 -26.74
C ASP A 547 -34.21 1.69 -26.19
N GLU A 548 -33.00 1.80 -25.62
CA GLU A 548 -32.22 0.67 -25.11
C GLU A 548 -32.43 0.50 -23.59
N ASP A 549 -32.54 -0.75 -23.14
CA ASP A 549 -32.54 -1.07 -21.71
C ASP A 549 -31.20 -0.63 -21.07
N PRO A 550 -31.16 0.18 -20.00
CA PRO A 550 -29.91 0.66 -19.42
C PRO A 550 -29.08 -0.44 -18.75
N THR A 551 -29.66 -1.61 -18.43
CA THR A 551 -28.95 -2.72 -17.80
C THR A 551 -27.89 -3.35 -18.71
N VAL A 552 -26.85 -3.91 -18.09
CA VAL A 552 -25.77 -4.62 -18.79
C VAL A 552 -25.90 -6.12 -18.53
N ASN A 553 -25.85 -6.94 -19.58
CA ASN A 553 -25.68 -8.37 -19.42
C ASN A 553 -24.22 -8.68 -19.04
N VAL A 554 -23.97 -8.87 -17.75
CA VAL A 554 -22.63 -9.10 -17.21
C VAL A 554 -22.24 -10.59 -17.10
N ASP A 555 -23.14 -11.52 -17.46
CA ASP A 555 -22.89 -12.97 -17.33
C ASP A 555 -21.76 -13.45 -18.24
N ASN A 556 -21.65 -12.87 -19.44
CA ASN A 556 -20.64 -13.19 -20.45
C ASN A 556 -19.33 -12.41 -20.27
N ALA A 557 -19.24 -11.47 -19.32
CA ALA A 557 -18.04 -10.66 -19.13
C ALA A 557 -16.84 -11.51 -18.69
N SER A 558 -15.75 -11.45 -19.45
CA SER A 558 -14.51 -12.21 -19.26
C SER A 558 -13.29 -11.32 -19.09
N VAL A 559 -12.20 -11.92 -18.61
CA VAL A 559 -10.87 -11.31 -18.64
C VAL A 559 -10.34 -11.43 -20.07
N ASN A 560 -10.02 -10.30 -20.70
CA ASN A 560 -9.27 -10.34 -21.95
C ASN A 560 -7.86 -10.85 -21.66
N THR A 561 -7.46 -11.98 -22.24
CA THR A 561 -6.12 -12.56 -22.03
C THR A 561 -5.08 -12.09 -23.03
N ASP A 562 -5.52 -11.54 -24.16
CA ASP A 562 -4.68 -11.17 -25.31
C ASP A 562 -4.52 -9.64 -25.45
N MET A 563 -4.90 -8.89 -24.40
CA MET A 563 -4.92 -7.44 -24.36
C MET A 563 -3.59 -6.78 -24.76
N VAL A 564 -3.68 -5.71 -25.54
CA VAL A 564 -2.57 -4.87 -25.97
C VAL A 564 -2.11 -3.97 -24.82
N TRP A 565 -0.84 -4.10 -24.44
CA TRP A 565 -0.22 -3.25 -23.43
C TRP A 565 0.61 -2.11 -24.05
N PRO A 566 0.86 -1.01 -23.33
CA PRO A 566 1.92 -0.05 -23.67
C PRO A 566 3.30 -0.72 -23.72
N ASP A 567 4.19 -0.25 -24.60
CA ASP A 567 5.42 -0.99 -24.94
C ASP A 567 6.33 -1.28 -23.73
N VAL A 568 6.34 -0.40 -22.71
CA VAL A 568 7.06 -0.60 -21.44
C VAL A 568 6.69 -1.89 -20.71
N TYR A 569 5.46 -2.38 -20.86
CA TYR A 569 5.04 -3.68 -20.33
C TYR A 569 5.88 -4.80 -20.94
N TYR A 570 5.91 -4.90 -22.28
CA TYR A 570 6.65 -5.94 -22.98
C TYR A 570 8.16 -5.82 -22.76
N TRP A 571 8.69 -4.61 -22.60
CA TRP A 571 10.11 -4.41 -22.25
C TRP A 571 10.45 -4.85 -20.81
N THR A 572 9.47 -4.81 -19.90
CA THR A 572 9.66 -5.13 -18.47
C THR A 572 9.39 -6.61 -18.17
N TYR A 573 8.31 -7.16 -18.72
CA TYR A 573 7.79 -8.50 -18.42
C TYR A 573 8.01 -9.50 -19.56
N GLY A 574 8.42 -9.05 -20.74
CA GLY A 574 8.53 -9.89 -21.94
C GLY A 574 7.17 -10.11 -22.62
N GLY A 575 7.09 -11.17 -23.43
CA GLY A 575 5.96 -11.41 -24.32
C GLY A 575 6.16 -10.79 -25.71
N THR A 576 5.10 -10.83 -26.51
CA THR A 576 5.05 -10.26 -27.87
C THR A 576 3.80 -9.39 -27.93
N LYS A 577 3.94 -8.15 -28.41
CA LYS A 577 2.80 -7.28 -28.68
C LYS A 577 1.93 -7.92 -29.78
N PRO A 578 0.59 -7.96 -29.65
CA PRO A 578 -0.30 -8.36 -30.73
C PRO A 578 -0.04 -7.58 -32.03
N GLU A 579 -0.51 -8.11 -33.16
CA GLU A 579 -0.35 -7.46 -34.46
C GLU A 579 -1.38 -6.32 -34.59
N ASP A 580 -0.91 -5.11 -34.85
CA ASP A 580 -1.78 -3.93 -35.00
C ASP A 580 -2.65 -4.08 -36.27
N LYS A 581 -3.98 -4.10 -36.11
CA LYS A 581 -4.98 -4.10 -37.21
C LYS A 581 -5.86 -2.84 -37.13
N SER A 582 -6.44 -2.42 -38.25
CA SER A 582 -7.59 -1.49 -38.23
C SER A 582 -8.90 -2.22 -37.89
N PHE A 583 -9.90 -1.47 -37.43
CA PHE A 583 -11.28 -1.96 -37.27
C PHE A 583 -11.76 -2.62 -38.57
N SER A 584 -11.50 -2.00 -39.71
CA SER A 584 -11.97 -2.48 -41.02
C SER A 584 -11.39 -3.86 -41.40
N GLU A 585 -10.13 -4.12 -41.03
CA GLU A 585 -9.45 -5.39 -41.28
C GLU A 585 -9.95 -6.49 -40.33
N ALA A 586 -10.03 -6.20 -39.03
CA ALA A 586 -10.56 -7.14 -38.04
C ALA A 586 -12.06 -7.46 -38.27
N TYR A 587 -12.85 -6.48 -38.73
CA TYR A 587 -14.24 -6.69 -39.15
C TYR A 587 -14.33 -7.61 -40.37
N ALA A 588 -13.49 -7.40 -41.39
CA ALA A 588 -13.45 -8.24 -42.60
C ALA A 588 -12.98 -9.68 -42.32
N ASP A 589 -12.08 -9.88 -41.34
CA ASP A 589 -11.65 -11.19 -40.86
C ASP A 589 -12.71 -11.88 -39.97
N GLY A 590 -13.74 -11.16 -39.52
CA GLY A 590 -14.83 -11.68 -38.69
C GLY A 590 -14.47 -11.79 -37.20
N GLU A 591 -13.51 -10.99 -36.74
CA GLU A 591 -12.99 -11.01 -35.36
C GLU A 591 -13.79 -10.10 -34.41
N ILE A 592 -14.59 -9.17 -34.96
CA ILE A 592 -15.39 -8.21 -34.20
C ILE A 592 -16.80 -8.73 -33.93
N SER A 593 -17.11 -8.97 -32.65
CA SER A 593 -18.43 -9.42 -32.17
C SER A 593 -19.32 -8.32 -31.60
N TRP A 594 -18.75 -7.15 -31.27
CA TRP A 594 -19.42 -6.06 -30.54
C TRP A 594 -19.97 -4.94 -31.45
N TYR A 595 -19.73 -5.00 -32.76
CA TYR A 595 -20.23 -3.99 -33.69
C TYR A 595 -21.65 -4.30 -34.17
N ASP A 596 -22.55 -3.32 -34.10
CA ASP A 596 -23.96 -3.45 -34.50
C ASP A 596 -24.44 -2.31 -35.43
N GLY A 597 -23.52 -1.61 -36.09
CA GLY A 597 -23.81 -0.55 -37.06
C GLY A 597 -23.98 -1.02 -38.50
N ASP A 598 -24.20 -0.06 -39.40
CA ASP A 598 -24.52 -0.28 -40.82
C ASP A 598 -23.47 0.33 -41.78
N LEU A 599 -22.42 1.00 -41.28
CA LEU A 599 -21.37 1.64 -42.08
C LEU A 599 -20.77 0.72 -43.16
N TYR A 600 -20.63 -0.57 -42.84
CA TYR A 600 -20.07 -1.62 -43.71
C TYR A 600 -21.11 -2.59 -44.29
N SER A 601 -22.41 -2.42 -44.04
CA SER A 601 -23.44 -3.39 -44.47
C SER A 601 -23.86 -3.26 -45.94
N SER A 602 -23.13 -2.47 -46.75
CA SER A 602 -23.49 -2.11 -48.13
C SER A 602 -22.63 -2.74 -49.24
N GLU A 603 -22.31 -4.05 -49.17
CA GLU A 603 -21.93 -4.82 -50.38
C GLU A 603 -22.23 -6.35 -50.26
N SER A 604 -23.51 -6.73 -50.32
CA SER A 604 -23.96 -8.15 -50.47
C SER A 604 -25.16 -8.31 -51.43
#